data_AF-A0A485A802-F1
#
_entry.id   AF-A0A485A802-F1
#
_cell.length_a   1.000
_cell.length_b   1.000
_cell.length_c   1.000
_cell.angle_alpha   90.00
_cell.angle_beta   90.00
_cell.angle_gamma   90.00
#
_symmetry.space_group_name_H-M   'P 1'
#
loop_
_entity.id
_entity.type
_entity.pdbx_description
1 polymer ?
#
loop_
_entity_poly.entity_id
_entity_poly.type
_entity_poly.pdbx_seq_one_letter_code
_entity_poly.pdbx_strand_id
1 'polypeptide(L)'
;MSKETGGQAFPRQQWEYDGQNNVLQYQEEGMTLRDYFAAKAMQGMLANHGMWDLINENHAQCVARDAFLVADAMLKAREDA
;
A
#
# COMPACT_ATOMS: atom_id res chain seq x y z
N MET A 1 1.63 -18.48 -0.74
CA MET A 1 1.51 -17.78 -2.03
C MET A 1 1.84 -16.32 -1.79
N SER A 2 3.04 -15.89 -2.14
CA SER A 2 3.39 -14.46 -2.20
C SER A 2 2.50 -13.83 -3.27
N LYS A 3 1.55 -12.96 -2.89
CA LYS A 3 0.84 -12.15 -3.86
C LYS A 3 1.85 -11.21 -4.50
N GLU A 4 1.84 -11.08 -5.83
CA GLU A 4 2.61 -10.06 -6.54
C GLU A 4 2.19 -8.69 -6.01
N THR A 5 3.06 -8.03 -5.25
CA THR A 5 2.73 -6.76 -4.56
C THR A 5 2.95 -5.54 -5.45
N GLY A 6 3.35 -5.74 -6.70
CA GLY A 6 3.63 -4.69 -7.68
C GLY A 6 4.98 -3.98 -7.47
N GLY A 7 5.79 -4.44 -6.50
CA GLY A 7 7.04 -3.83 -6.11
C GLY A 7 6.87 -2.72 -5.07
N GLN A 8 7.80 -1.78 -5.02
CA GLN A 8 7.81 -0.67 -4.08
C GLN A 8 6.82 0.41 -4.51
N ALA A 9 6.10 1.01 -3.56
CA ALA A 9 5.17 2.11 -3.84
C ALA A 9 5.87 3.38 -4.34
N PHE A 10 7.07 3.66 -3.82
CA PHE A 10 7.85 4.84 -4.16
C PHE A 10 9.28 4.45 -4.55
N PRO A 11 9.93 5.22 -5.43
CA PRO A 11 11.34 5.00 -5.75
C PRO A 11 12.20 5.11 -4.50
N ARG A 12 13.11 4.16 -4.28
CA ARG A 12 14.16 4.27 -3.26
C ARG A 12 15.54 4.35 -3.91
N GLN A 13 16.43 5.09 -3.24
CA GLN A 13 17.83 5.11 -3.63
C GLN A 13 18.44 3.74 -3.36
N GLN A 14 19.15 3.19 -4.33
CA GLN A 14 19.78 1.87 -4.18
C GLN A 14 20.93 1.87 -3.17
N TRP A 15 21.48 3.05 -2.86
CA TRP A 15 22.64 3.26 -2.02
C TRP A 15 22.34 4.42 -1.06
N GLU A 16 22.30 4.13 0.23
CA GLU A 16 22.32 5.15 1.27
C GLU A 16 23.74 5.24 1.85
N TYR A 17 24.22 6.46 2.06
CA TYR A 17 25.55 6.72 2.60
C TYR A 17 25.44 7.35 3.98
N ASP A 18 26.26 6.89 4.93
CA ASP A 18 26.32 7.39 6.31
C ASP A 18 26.97 8.78 6.46
N GLY A 19 27.21 9.48 5.35
CA GLY A 19 27.97 10.74 5.30
C GLY A 19 29.49 10.56 5.41
N GLN A 20 29.99 9.34 5.61
CA GLN A 20 31.41 8.97 5.64
C GLN A 20 31.80 8.08 4.45
N ASN A 21 30.96 8.08 3.42
CA ASN A 21 31.13 7.35 2.17
C ASN A 21 31.08 5.81 2.32
N ASN A 22 30.53 5.30 3.42
CA ASN A 22 30.21 3.88 3.56
C ASN A 22 28.78 3.62 3.11
N VAL A 23 28.58 2.50 2.41
CA VAL A 23 27.24 2.05 2.01
C VAL A 23 26.54 1.47 3.23
N LEU A 24 25.42 2.07 3.61
CA LEU A 24 24.53 1.54 4.64
C LEU A 24 23.80 0.30 4.09
N GLN A 25 24.00 -0.85 4.74
CA GLN A 25 23.32 -2.12 4.41
C GLN A 25 21.92 -2.25 5.04
N TYR A 26 21.24 -1.14 5.30
CA TYR A 26 19.85 -1.17 5.77
C TYR A 26 18.92 -0.78 4.62
N GLN A 27 18.50 -1.77 3.83
CA GLN A 27 17.39 -1.58 2.90
C GLN A 27 16.08 -1.80 3.65
N GLU A 28 15.48 -0.74 4.18
CA GLU A 28 14.07 -0.83 4.54
C GLU A 28 13.25 -0.98 3.26
N GLU A 29 12.42 -2.03 3.19
CA GLU A 29 11.69 -2.34 1.96
C GLU A 29 10.58 -1.32 1.64
N GLY A 30 10.26 -0.44 2.60
CA GLY A 30 9.18 0.52 2.51
C GLY A 30 7.82 -0.15 2.32
N MET A 31 6.83 0.64 1.88
CA MET A 31 5.49 0.15 1.58
C MET A 31 5.45 -0.48 0.18
N THR A 32 4.73 -1.59 0.02
CA THR A 32 4.50 -2.17 -1.30
C THR A 32 3.49 -1.35 -2.10
N LEU A 33 3.55 -1.41 -3.43
CA LEU A 33 2.60 -0.69 -4.30
C LEU A 33 1.16 -1.13 -4.03
N ARG A 34 0.96 -2.42 -3.74
CA ARG A 34 -0.32 -2.99 -3.30
C ARG A 34 -0.87 -2.31 -2.06
N ASP A 35 -0.05 -2.16 -1.03
CA ASP A 35 -0.46 -1.51 0.23
C ASP A 35 -0.78 -0.03 0.02
N TYR A 36 -0.03 0.63 -0.87
CA TYR A 36 -0.30 2.03 -1.24
C TYR A 36 -1.65 2.19 -1.95
N PHE A 37 -1.97 1.34 -2.93
CA PHE A 37 -3.28 1.37 -3.59
C PHE A 37 -4.42 1.04 -2.63
N ALA A 38 -4.22 0.06 -1.74
CA ALA A 38 -5.21 -0.25 -0.72
C ALA A 38 -5.46 0.94 0.21
N ALA A 39 -4.39 1.62 0.67
CA ALA A 39 -4.52 2.81 1.49
C ALA A 39 -5.30 3.93 0.78
N LYS A 40 -5.06 4.14 -0.52
CA LYS A 40 -5.79 5.12 -1.34
C LYS A 40 -7.26 4.74 -1.52
N ALA A 41 -7.56 3.48 -1.79
CA ALA A 41 -8.93 2.99 -1.90
C ALA A 41 -9.69 3.16 -0.57
N MET A 42 -9.07 2.75 0.54
CA MET A 42 -9.62 2.92 1.89
C MET A 42 -9.89 4.39 2.22
N GLN A 43 -8.96 5.31 1.87
CA GLN A 43 -9.15 6.74 2.08
C GLN A 43 -10.43 7.25 1.38
N GLY A 44 -10.68 6.82 0.15
CA GLY A 44 -11.91 7.16 -0.58
C GLY A 44 -13.16 6.54 0.04
N MET A 45 -13.10 5.26 0.43
CA MET A 45 -14.21 4.55 1.08
C MET A 45 -14.63 5.20 2.40
N LEU A 46 -13.68 5.74 3.17
CA LEU A 46 -13.91 6.34 4.48
C LEU A 46 -14.14 7.86 4.45
N ALA A 47 -14.26 8.47 3.26
CA ALA A 47 -14.42 9.92 3.10
C ALA A 47 -15.75 10.46 3.66
N ASN A 48 -16.75 9.60 3.86
CA ASN A 48 -18.05 9.98 4.42
C ASN A 48 -18.00 10.06 5.96
N HIS A 49 -17.90 11.27 6.49
CA HIS A 49 -17.86 11.57 7.92
C HIS A 49 -19.09 11.06 8.69
N GLY A 50 -20.26 10.99 8.05
CA GLY A 50 -21.49 10.50 8.67
C GLY A 50 -21.48 9.01 9.02
N MET A 51 -20.48 8.26 8.54
CA MET A 51 -20.34 6.83 8.84
C MET A 51 -19.34 6.53 9.96
N TRP A 52 -18.64 7.54 10.49
CA TRP A 52 -17.55 7.32 11.45
C TRP A 52 -18.04 6.74 12.78
N ASP A 53 -19.18 7.21 13.27
CA ASP A 53 -19.81 6.70 14.50
C ASP A 53 -20.34 5.26 14.34
N LEU A 54 -20.45 4.77 13.10
CA LEU A 54 -20.88 3.41 12.80
C LEU A 54 -19.70 2.44 12.62
N ILE A 55 -18.46 2.94 12.61
CA ILE A 55 -17.28 2.10 12.42
C ILE A 55 -17.15 1.14 13.62
N ASN A 56 -17.25 -0.14 13.32
CA ASN A 56 -16.98 -1.24 14.23
C ASN A 56 -16.03 -2.22 13.55
N GLU A 57 -15.68 -3.30 14.24
CA GLU A 57 -14.74 -4.30 13.73
C GLU A 57 -15.17 -4.89 12.37
N ASN A 58 -16.47 -5.18 12.20
CA ASN A 58 -16.99 -5.73 10.95
C ASN A 58 -16.88 -4.73 9.78
N HIS A 59 -17.20 -3.45 10.04
CA HIS A 59 -17.02 -2.39 9.03
C HIS A 59 -15.55 -2.23 8.64
N ALA A 60 -14.64 -2.21 9.63
CA ALA A 60 -13.21 -2.12 9.38
C ALA A 60 -12.69 -3.30 8.54
N GLN A 61 -13.14 -4.53 8.86
CA GLN A 61 -12.81 -5.73 8.07
C GLN A 61 -13.33 -5.65 6.63
N CYS A 62 -14.56 -5.15 6.42
CA CYS A 62 -15.12 -4.97 5.08
C CYS A 62 -14.32 -3.95 4.26
N VAL A 63 -14.03 -2.79 4.84
CA VAL A 63 -13.25 -1.73 4.18
C VAL A 63 -11.84 -2.23 3.84
N ALA A 64 -11.17 -2.92 4.77
CA ALA A 64 -9.86 -3.49 4.51
C ALA A 64 -9.88 -4.50 3.36
N ARG A 65 -10.85 -5.42 3.36
CA ARG A 65 -11.02 -6.41 2.28
C ARG A 65 -11.23 -5.73 0.93
N ASP A 66 -12.17 -4.78 0.87
CA ASP A 66 -12.56 -4.13 -0.38
C ASP A 66 -11.42 -3.23 -0.90
N ALA A 67 -10.68 -2.57 -0.02
CA ALA A 67 -9.49 -1.80 -0.37
C ALA A 67 -8.41 -2.67 -1.03
N PHE A 68 -8.12 -3.85 -0.47
CA PHE A 68 -7.17 -4.80 -1.07
C PHE A 68 -7.70 -5.40 -2.38
N LEU A 69 -9.02 -5.57 -2.53
CA LEU A 69 -9.62 -6.04 -3.78
C LEU A 69 -9.40 -5.01 -4.91
N VAL A 70 -9.59 -3.73 -4.62
CA VAL A 70 -9.32 -2.63 -5.57
C VAL A 70 -7.82 -2.58 -5.90
N ALA A 71 -6.94 -2.72 -4.91
CA ALA A 71 -5.50 -2.75 -5.13
C ALA A 71 -5.06 -3.90 -6.06
N ASP A 72 -5.58 -5.11 -5.82
CA ASP A 72 -5.30 -6.29 -6.65
C ASP A 72 -5.79 -6.05 -8.11
N ALA A 73 -6.95 -5.40 -8.29
CA ALA A 73 -7.47 -5.05 -9.62
C ALA A 73 -6.60 -3.99 -10.34
N MET A 74 -6.09 -2.99 -9.62
CA MET A 74 -5.20 -1.97 -10.19
C MET A 74 -3.86 -2.56 -10.65
N LEU A 75 -3.30 -3.51 -9.89
CA LEU A 75 -2.07 -4.21 -10.28
C LEU A 75 -2.28 -5.02 -11.55
N LYS A 76 -3.37 -5.78 -11.62
CA LYS A 76 -3.72 -6.56 -12.81
C LYS A 76 -3.89 -5.66 -14.04
N ALA A 77 -4.61 -4.55 -13.91
CA ALA A 77 -4.81 -3.61 -15.01
C ALA A 77 -3.49 -3.01 -15.55
N ARG A 78 -2.43 -2.98 -14.73
CA ARG A 78 -1.09 -2.55 -15.16
C ARG A 78 -0.33 -3.64 -15.92
N GLU A 79 -0.52 -4.91 -15.56
CA GLU A 79 0.11 -6.04 -16.26
C GLU A 79 -0.48 -6.25 -17.66
N ASP A 80 -1.76 -5.92 -17.83
CA ASP A 80 -2.48 -6.04 -19.09
C ASP A 80 -2.24 -4.86 -20.07
N ALA A 81 -1.44 -3.84 -19.68
CA ALA A 81 -1.17 -2.61 -20.45
C ALA A 81 0.23 -2.61 -21.08
#